data_AF-A0A832Q0Q1-F1
#
_entry.id   AF-A0A832Q0Q1-F1
#
_cell.length_a   1.000
_cell.length_b   1.000
_cell.length_c   1.000
_cell.angle_alpha   90.00
_cell.angle_beta   90.00
_cell.angle_gamma   90.00
#
_symmetry.space_group_name_H-M   'P 1'
#
loop_
_entity.id
_entity.type
_entity.pdbx_description
1 polymer ?
#
loop_
_entity_poly.entity_id
_entity_poly.type
_entity_poly.pdbx_seq_one_letter_code
_entity_poly.pdbx_strand_id
1 'polypeptide(L)'
;IGQGEILTTPLQIANLGATIANRGYYHTPHVVSEVKNGQLDPSLTKRHDTGISRQFFELTVEGMADAVTIGTCRGINLEPFVEVCGKTGTAENPHGDSHSIFMGFAPKDNPEVAIAVVVENGRYGATNAVPIARLMLQKYFRGEIPESDKWLEQTIMTREILPYVYTRNIPSGSI
;
A
#
# COMPACT_ATOMS: atom_id res chain seq x y z
N ILE A 1 -0.04 15.58 2.50
CA ILE A 1 0.24 15.80 1.06
C ILE A 1 1.69 15.49 0.67
N GLY A 2 2.67 15.48 1.59
CA GLY A 2 3.99 14.86 1.34
C GLY A 2 4.83 15.50 0.23
N GLN A 3 4.52 16.74 -0.16
CA GLN A 3 5.26 17.49 -1.18
C GLN A 3 6.46 18.22 -0.56
N GLY A 4 7.50 18.47 -1.37
CA GLY A 4 8.73 19.15 -0.96
C GLY A 4 9.87 18.17 -0.66
N GLU A 5 10.63 18.43 0.40
CA GLU A 5 11.84 17.67 0.75
C GLU A 5 11.55 16.39 1.55
N ILE A 6 10.28 15.98 1.69
CA ILE A 6 9.90 14.77 2.42
C ILE A 6 10.21 13.56 1.54
N LEU A 7 11.41 13.02 1.68
CA LEU A 7 11.83 11.76 1.06
C LEU A 7 11.51 10.60 2.00
N THR A 8 10.85 9.56 1.50
CA THR A 8 10.49 8.38 2.28
C THR A 8 10.57 7.12 1.42
N THR A 9 11.05 6.02 1.98
CA THR A 9 11.13 4.73 1.27
C THR A 9 9.83 3.95 1.39
N PRO A 10 9.50 3.05 0.44
CA PRO A 10 8.33 2.19 0.55
C PRO A 10 8.29 1.38 1.86
N LEU A 11 9.45 0.95 2.38
CA LEU A 11 9.53 0.25 3.66
C LEU A 11 9.11 1.12 4.85
N GLN A 12 9.49 2.40 4.85
CA GLN A 12 9.04 3.35 5.86
C GLN A 12 7.53 3.61 5.78
N ILE A 13 6.97 3.69 4.57
CA ILE A 13 5.51 3.82 4.36
C ILE A 13 4.77 2.58 4.88
N ALA A 14 5.28 1.38 4.57
CA ALA A 14 4.70 0.13 5.06
C ALA A 14 4.74 0.06 6.60
N ASN A 15 5.86 0.47 7.21
CA ASN A 15 6.00 0.50 8.66
C ASN A 15 5.09 1.56 9.32
N LEU A 16 4.85 2.70 8.66
CA LEU A 16 3.83 3.66 9.09
C LEU A 16 2.43 3.02 9.04
N GLY A 17 2.11 2.30 7.96
CA GLY A 17 0.87 1.52 7.85
C GLY A 17 0.72 0.52 9.01
N ALA A 18 1.78 -0.23 9.34
CA ALA A 18 1.80 -1.15 10.47
C ALA A 18 1.62 -0.43 11.82
N THR A 19 2.23 0.74 11.99
CA THR A 19 2.08 1.56 13.21
C THR A 19 0.63 1.97 13.44
N ILE A 20 -0.06 2.40 12.36
CA ILE A 20 -1.48 2.77 12.41
C ILE A 20 -2.34 1.54 12.67
N ALA A 21 -2.08 0.43 11.95
CA ALA A 21 -2.77 -0.84 12.12
C ALA A 21 -2.74 -1.29 13.59
N ASN A 22 -1.56 -1.29 14.20
CA ASN A 22 -1.31 -1.65 15.59
C ASN A 22 -1.80 -0.63 16.62
N ARG A 23 -2.43 0.47 16.19
CA ARG A 23 -2.92 1.55 17.06
C ARG A 23 -1.83 2.17 17.94
N GLY A 24 -0.65 2.40 17.37
CA GLY A 24 0.36 3.28 17.96
C GLY A 24 1.67 2.62 18.40
N TYR A 25 1.91 1.37 18.01
CA TYR A 25 3.21 0.73 18.17
C TYR A 25 3.68 0.02 16.89
N TYR A 26 4.98 -0.19 16.76
CA TYR A 26 5.56 -0.99 15.68
C TYR A 26 6.73 -1.83 16.19
N HIS A 27 7.12 -2.80 15.37
CA HIS A 27 8.36 -3.54 15.50
C HIS A 27 9.29 -3.15 14.37
N THR A 28 10.60 -3.17 14.59
CA THR A 28 11.57 -2.88 13.51
C THR A 28 11.35 -3.88 12.36
N PRO A 29 11.07 -3.44 11.12
CA PRO A 29 10.85 -4.36 10.01
C PRO A 29 12.08 -5.24 9.76
N HIS A 30 11.87 -6.54 9.65
CA HIS A 30 12.93 -7.53 9.44
C HIS A 30 12.43 -8.71 8.62
N VAL A 31 13.33 -9.34 7.87
CA VAL A 31 13.02 -10.49 6.99
C VAL A 31 13.25 -11.83 7.69
N VAL A 32 14.14 -11.86 8.70
CA VAL A 32 14.55 -13.10 9.39
C VAL A 32 13.46 -13.56 10.34
N SER A 33 12.80 -14.67 10.04
CA SER A 33 11.75 -15.25 10.90
C SER A 33 12.28 -16.29 11.89
N GLU A 34 13.40 -16.95 11.59
CA GLU A 34 14.04 -17.95 12.45
C GLU A 34 15.54 -18.04 12.13
N VAL A 35 16.36 -18.32 13.14
CA VAL A 35 17.78 -18.65 12.98
C VAL A 35 17.99 -20.10 13.38
N LYS A 36 18.35 -20.97 12.42
CA LYS A 36 18.63 -22.38 12.70
C LYS A 36 19.72 -22.50 13.75
N ASN A 37 19.44 -23.22 14.84
CA ASN A 37 20.36 -23.42 15.96
C ASN A 37 20.81 -22.12 16.65
N GLY A 38 20.02 -21.06 16.57
CA GLY A 38 20.29 -19.77 17.20
C GLY A 38 19.01 -19.14 17.75
N GLN A 39 19.16 -17.97 18.36
CA GLN A 39 18.02 -17.13 18.74
C GLN A 39 17.95 -15.92 17.83
N LEU A 40 16.74 -15.47 17.54
CA LEU A 40 16.52 -14.15 16.94
C LEU A 40 17.06 -13.08 17.88
N ASP A 41 17.67 -12.05 17.31
CA ASP A 41 18.02 -10.87 18.07
C ASP A 41 16.74 -10.28 18.70
N PRO A 42 16.65 -10.17 20.05
CA PRO A 42 15.48 -9.61 20.73
C PRO A 42 15.14 -8.18 20.30
N SER A 43 16.10 -7.45 19.69
CA SER A 43 15.87 -6.12 19.14
C SER A 43 14.85 -6.13 17.99
N LEU A 44 14.72 -7.25 17.26
CA LEU A 44 13.80 -7.40 16.13
C LEU A 44 12.34 -7.52 16.55
N THR A 45 12.09 -8.11 17.72
CA THR A 45 10.75 -8.29 18.29
C THR A 45 10.41 -7.25 19.35
N LYS A 46 11.31 -6.30 19.62
CA LYS A 46 11.07 -5.20 20.54
C LYS A 46 9.92 -4.32 20.05
N ARG A 47 8.96 -4.05 20.93
CA ARG A 47 7.86 -3.10 20.68
C ARG A 47 8.37 -1.66 20.83
N HIS A 48 8.02 -0.81 19.88
CA HIS A 48 8.27 0.63 19.90
C HIS A 48 6.93 1.38 19.94
N ASP A 49 6.67 2.08 21.03
CA ASP A 49 5.47 2.90 21.21
C ASP A 49 5.71 4.33 20.72
N THR A 50 4.72 4.88 20.02
CA THR A 50 4.75 6.27 19.51
C THR A 50 4.48 7.31 20.59
N GLY A 51 3.92 6.91 21.73
CA GLY A 51 3.44 7.81 22.79
C GLY A 51 2.13 8.53 22.47
N ILE A 52 1.53 8.30 21.30
CA ILE A 52 0.24 8.89 20.89
C ILE A 52 -0.90 8.05 21.45
N SER A 53 -1.96 8.72 21.94
CA SER A 53 -3.15 8.03 22.46
C SER A 53 -3.86 7.22 21.36
N ARG A 54 -4.28 6.01 21.72
CA ARG A 54 -5.01 5.07 20.86
C ARG A 54 -6.21 5.72 20.15
N GLN A 55 -6.95 6.60 20.82
CA GLN A 55 -8.14 7.25 20.25
C GLN A 55 -7.88 7.98 18.93
N PHE A 56 -6.67 8.53 18.74
CA PHE A 56 -6.32 9.24 17.50
C PHE A 56 -6.02 8.26 16.36
N PHE A 57 -5.50 7.08 16.68
CA PHE A 57 -5.37 6.00 15.71
C PHE A 57 -6.74 5.45 15.31
N GLU A 58 -7.68 5.28 16.24
CA GLU A 58 -9.04 4.83 15.89
C GLU A 58 -9.71 5.80 14.90
N LEU A 59 -9.64 7.11 15.15
CA LEU A 59 -10.14 8.12 14.20
C LEU A 59 -9.47 8.04 12.83
N THR A 60 -8.15 7.82 12.81
CA THR A 60 -7.39 7.67 11.56
C THR A 60 -7.82 6.42 10.79
N VAL A 61 -8.05 5.32 11.52
CA VAL A 61 -8.42 4.03 10.95
C VAL A 61 -9.83 4.09 10.35
N GLU A 62 -10.78 4.73 11.03
CA GLU A 62 -12.11 4.99 10.47
C GLU A 62 -12.02 5.79 9.17
N GLY A 63 -11.24 6.88 9.15
CA GLY A 63 -11.04 7.66 7.92
C GLY A 63 -10.36 6.86 6.79
N MET A 64 -9.49 5.91 7.13
CA MET A 64 -8.87 5.00 6.15
C MET A 64 -9.85 3.92 5.66
N ALA A 65 -10.79 3.46 6.48
CA ALA A 65 -11.87 2.58 6.07
C ALA A 65 -12.86 3.32 5.15
N ASP A 66 -13.24 4.54 5.51
CA ASP A 66 -14.10 5.41 4.69
C ASP A 66 -13.48 5.70 3.32
N ALA A 67 -12.17 5.86 3.25
CA ALA A 67 -11.49 6.01 1.97
C ALA A 67 -11.70 4.81 1.03
N VAL A 68 -11.87 3.60 1.58
CA VAL A 68 -12.15 2.36 0.85
C VAL A 68 -13.64 2.19 0.54
N THR A 69 -14.54 2.53 1.46
CA THR A 69 -15.98 2.34 1.24
C THR A 69 -16.60 3.45 0.38
N ILE A 70 -16.22 4.70 0.63
CA ILE A 70 -16.83 5.89 0.01
C ILE A 70 -15.83 6.83 -0.68
N GLY A 71 -14.53 6.66 -0.47
CA GLY A 71 -13.50 7.57 -0.98
C GLY A 71 -12.75 7.10 -2.22
N THR A 72 -11.48 7.52 -2.31
CA THR A 72 -10.60 7.30 -3.47
C THR A 72 -10.02 5.88 -3.56
N CYS A 73 -10.15 5.08 -2.50
CA CYS A 73 -9.62 3.72 -2.41
C CYS A 73 -10.67 2.65 -2.77
N ARG A 74 -11.86 3.02 -3.27
CA ARG A 74 -12.96 2.08 -3.61
C ARG A 74 -12.54 0.83 -4.39
N GLY A 75 -11.54 0.94 -5.26
CA GLY A 75 -11.00 -0.19 -6.01
C GLY A 75 -10.44 -1.33 -5.14
N ILE A 76 -10.03 -1.08 -3.89
CA ILE A 76 -9.48 -2.11 -3.00
C ILE A 76 -10.54 -2.77 -2.10
N ASN A 77 -11.82 -2.41 -2.18
CA ASN A 77 -12.82 -2.98 -1.28
C ASN A 77 -12.95 -4.51 -1.46
N LEU A 78 -12.71 -5.27 -0.39
CA LEU A 78 -12.81 -6.74 -0.34
C LEU A 78 -13.94 -7.24 0.56
N GLU A 79 -14.83 -6.37 1.03
CA GLU A 79 -15.99 -6.76 1.82
C GLU A 79 -16.95 -7.66 1.02
N PRO A 80 -17.68 -8.57 1.70
CA PRO A 80 -17.68 -8.81 3.15
C PRO A 80 -16.55 -9.74 3.62
N PHE A 81 -15.61 -10.10 2.74
CA PHE A 81 -14.57 -11.08 3.07
C PHE A 81 -13.51 -10.53 4.01
N VAL A 82 -12.99 -9.33 3.73
CA VAL A 82 -12.01 -8.63 4.58
C VAL A 82 -12.28 -7.12 4.52
N GLU A 83 -12.37 -6.47 5.67
CA GLU A 83 -12.44 -5.01 5.75
C GLU A 83 -11.03 -4.42 5.63
N VAL A 84 -10.82 -3.61 4.60
CA VAL A 84 -9.51 -3.02 4.26
C VAL A 84 -9.50 -1.55 4.64
N CYS A 85 -8.41 -1.10 5.26
CA CYS A 85 -8.15 0.31 5.52
C CYS A 85 -7.02 0.79 4.61
N GLY A 86 -7.18 1.93 3.95
CA GLY A 86 -6.12 2.42 3.08
C GLY A 86 -6.22 3.89 2.69
N LYS A 87 -5.12 4.40 2.13
CA LYS A 87 -5.03 5.75 1.62
C LYS A 87 -4.23 5.77 0.32
N THR A 88 -4.77 6.46 -0.69
CA THR A 88 -4.04 6.79 -1.92
C THR A 88 -3.11 7.99 -1.69
N GLY A 89 -1.97 7.96 -2.36
CA GLY A 89 -1.08 9.08 -2.56
C GLY A 89 -0.76 9.26 -4.04
N THR A 90 -0.47 10.50 -4.42
CA THR A 90 0.12 10.85 -5.71
C THR A 90 1.29 11.78 -5.39
N ALA A 91 2.51 11.32 -5.68
CA ALA A 91 3.71 12.13 -5.47
C ALA A 91 4.10 12.79 -6.80
N GLU A 92 4.11 14.11 -6.83
CA GLU A 92 4.48 14.87 -8.02
C GLU A 92 5.95 14.67 -8.36
N ASN A 93 6.23 14.36 -9.62
CA ASN A 93 7.57 14.19 -10.14
C ASN A 93 7.89 15.38 -11.05
N PRO A 94 8.80 16.30 -10.69
CA PRO A 94 9.14 17.44 -11.53
C PRO A 94 9.83 17.04 -12.85
N HIS A 95 10.28 15.79 -12.97
CA HIS A 95 10.98 15.26 -14.14
C HIS A 95 10.12 14.30 -14.99
N GLY A 96 8.83 14.12 -14.68
CA GLY A 96 7.99 13.16 -15.41
C GLY A 96 6.58 13.03 -14.85
N ASP A 97 5.99 11.85 -15.04
CA ASP A 97 4.65 11.55 -14.51
C ASP A 97 4.73 11.34 -12.99
N SER A 98 3.66 11.74 -12.29
CA SER A 98 3.56 11.53 -10.84
C SER A 98 3.67 10.04 -10.48
N HIS A 99 4.14 9.73 -9.27
CA HIS A 99 4.16 8.36 -8.77
C HIS A 99 2.82 8.00 -8.13
N SER A 100 2.33 6.81 -8.46
CA SER A 100 1.09 6.26 -7.90
C SER A 100 1.42 5.51 -6.62
N ILE A 101 0.85 5.95 -5.49
CA ILE A 101 1.13 5.38 -4.17
C ILE A 101 -0.16 4.89 -3.52
N PHE A 102 -0.08 3.75 -2.84
CA PHE A 102 -1.08 3.25 -1.92
C PHE A 102 -0.41 2.78 -0.64
N MET A 103 -1.02 3.08 0.51
CA MET A 103 -0.69 2.46 1.78
C MET A 103 -1.97 1.95 2.44
N GLY A 104 -1.90 0.80 3.10
CA GLY A 104 -3.05 0.25 3.79
C GLY A 104 -2.71 -0.92 4.68
N PHE A 105 -3.72 -1.44 5.36
CA PHE A 105 -3.63 -2.64 6.15
C PHE A 105 -4.99 -3.33 6.21
N ALA A 106 -4.99 -4.61 6.57
CA ALA A 106 -6.20 -5.39 6.74
C ALA A 106 -5.94 -6.61 7.64
N PRO A 107 -6.98 -7.17 8.27
CA PRO A 107 -8.30 -6.59 8.53
C PRO A 107 -8.26 -5.29 9.37
N LYS A 108 -9.35 -4.50 9.37
CA LYS A 108 -9.45 -3.24 10.14
C LYS A 108 -9.22 -3.40 11.65
N ASP A 109 -9.90 -4.38 12.24
CA ASP A 109 -9.99 -4.54 13.70
C ASP A 109 -8.95 -5.52 14.27
N ASN A 110 -8.60 -6.56 13.51
CA ASN A 110 -7.53 -7.48 13.85
C ASN A 110 -6.51 -7.55 12.69
N PRO A 111 -5.64 -6.54 12.54
CA PRO A 111 -4.75 -6.46 11.38
C PRO A 111 -3.73 -7.59 11.32
N GLU A 112 -3.59 -8.16 10.12
CA GLU A 112 -2.64 -9.26 9.84
C GLU A 112 -1.54 -8.82 8.87
N VAL A 113 -1.82 -7.85 8.00
CA VAL A 113 -0.89 -7.37 6.99
C VAL A 113 -0.98 -5.85 6.80
N ALA A 114 0.18 -5.21 6.68
CA ALA A 114 0.30 -3.83 6.20
C ALA A 114 1.05 -3.83 4.85
N ILE A 115 0.59 -3.02 3.91
CA ILE A 115 1.10 -2.98 2.54
C ILE A 115 1.36 -1.54 2.09
N ALA A 116 2.45 -1.34 1.37
CA ALA A 116 2.72 -0.13 0.62
C ALA A 116 3.04 -0.51 -0.82
N VAL A 117 2.37 0.12 -1.79
CA VAL A 117 2.61 -0.05 -3.21
C VAL A 117 2.98 1.29 -3.80
N VAL A 118 4.13 1.34 -4.48
CA VAL A 118 4.61 2.52 -5.20
C VAL A 118 4.85 2.11 -6.64
N VAL A 119 4.25 2.85 -7.56
CA VAL A 119 4.44 2.70 -9.00
C VAL A 119 5.01 4.00 -9.53
N GLU A 120 6.29 3.97 -9.89
CA GLU A 120 6.97 5.11 -10.48
C GLU A 120 6.31 5.50 -11.79
N ASN A 121 6.16 6.81 -12.02
CA ASN A 121 5.46 7.37 -13.18
C ASN A 121 4.02 6.82 -13.38
N GLY A 122 3.43 6.20 -12.34
CA GLY A 122 2.12 5.56 -12.40
C GLY A 122 0.93 6.51 -12.31
N ARG A 123 1.15 7.83 -12.34
CA ARG A 123 0.15 8.90 -12.29
C ARG A 123 -0.67 8.85 -10.99
N TYR A 124 -1.93 8.43 -11.06
CA TYR A 124 -2.86 8.47 -9.94
C TYR A 124 -2.77 7.19 -9.09
N GLY A 125 -2.72 7.33 -7.76
CA GLY A 125 -2.69 6.20 -6.82
C GLY A 125 -3.82 5.18 -7.04
N ALA A 126 -5.01 5.66 -7.40
CA ALA A 126 -6.18 4.83 -7.66
C ALA A 126 -6.09 3.99 -8.95
N THR A 127 -5.22 4.37 -9.89
CA THR A 127 -5.15 3.73 -11.23
C THR A 127 -4.22 2.52 -11.27
N ASN A 128 -3.14 2.54 -10.48
CA ASN A 128 -2.11 1.51 -10.51
C ASN A 128 -1.86 0.89 -9.13
N ALA A 129 -1.56 1.71 -8.12
CA ALA A 129 -1.17 1.19 -6.81
C ALA A 129 -2.33 0.49 -6.07
N VAL A 130 -3.55 1.06 -6.15
CA VAL A 130 -4.76 0.46 -5.54
C VAL A 130 -5.10 -0.91 -6.16
N PRO A 131 -5.19 -1.07 -7.50
CA PRO A 131 -5.46 -2.37 -8.09
C PRO A 131 -4.37 -3.42 -7.82
N ILE A 132 -3.09 -3.03 -7.81
CA ILE A 132 -1.99 -3.94 -7.44
C ILE A 132 -2.15 -4.39 -5.99
N ALA A 133 -2.40 -3.46 -5.06
CA ALA A 133 -2.61 -3.78 -3.65
C ALA A 133 -3.81 -4.71 -3.46
N ARG A 134 -4.90 -4.52 -4.22
CA ARG A 134 -6.07 -5.41 -4.24
C ARG A 134 -5.67 -6.85 -4.56
N LEU A 135 -4.95 -7.06 -5.65
CA LEU A 135 -4.50 -8.39 -6.08
C LEU A 135 -3.58 -9.03 -5.02
N MET A 136 -2.65 -8.25 -4.45
CA MET A 136 -1.77 -8.73 -3.38
C MET A 136 -2.54 -9.17 -2.14
N LEU A 137 -3.53 -8.37 -1.68
CA LEU A 137 -4.36 -8.72 -0.52
C LEU A 137 -5.27 -9.92 -0.81
N GLN A 138 -5.85 -10.02 -2.02
CA GLN A 138 -6.61 -11.20 -2.42
C GLN A 138 -5.74 -12.46 -2.37
N LYS A 139 -4.53 -12.40 -2.95
CA LYS A 139 -3.59 -13.52 -2.92
C LYS A 139 -3.18 -13.88 -1.48
N TYR A 140 -2.99 -12.88 -0.62
CA TYR A 140 -2.65 -13.09 0.79
C TYR A 140 -3.76 -13.82 1.56
N PHE A 141 -4.99 -13.31 1.52
CA PHE A 141 -6.10 -13.85 2.32
C PHE A 141 -6.79 -15.08 1.70
N ARG A 142 -6.78 -15.22 0.38
CA ARG A 142 -7.46 -16.34 -0.33
C ARG A 142 -6.50 -17.42 -0.82
N GLY A 143 -5.20 -17.13 -0.90
CA GLY A 143 -4.22 -17.99 -1.58
C GLY A 143 -4.26 -17.89 -3.10
N GLU A 144 -5.24 -17.22 -3.70
CA GLU A 144 -5.41 -17.04 -5.15
C GLU A 144 -6.12 -15.73 -5.52
N ILE A 145 -6.01 -15.35 -6.79
CA ILE A 145 -6.80 -14.24 -7.36
C ILE A 145 -8.13 -14.83 -7.84
N PRO A 146 -9.28 -14.31 -7.38
CA PRO A 146 -10.60 -14.76 -7.84
C PRO A 146 -10.78 -14.60 -9.34
N GLU A 147 -11.58 -15.47 -9.96
CA GLU A 147 -11.87 -15.40 -11.39
C GLU A 147 -12.44 -14.05 -11.83
N SER A 148 -13.24 -13.41 -10.96
CA SER A 148 -13.79 -12.06 -11.19
C SER A 148 -12.74 -10.99 -11.41
N ASP A 149 -11.51 -11.21 -10.96
CA ASP A 149 -10.41 -10.24 -10.94
C ASP A 149 -9.23 -10.70 -11.80
N LYS A 150 -9.36 -11.83 -12.52
CA LYS A 150 -8.33 -12.31 -13.46
C LYS A 150 -8.07 -11.35 -14.61
N TRP A 151 -9.11 -10.67 -15.10
CA TRP A 151 -8.94 -9.60 -16.09
C TRP A 151 -8.05 -8.47 -15.54
N LEU A 152 -8.16 -8.16 -14.25
CA LEU A 152 -7.37 -7.12 -13.62
C LEU A 152 -5.92 -7.55 -13.45
N GLU A 153 -5.69 -8.80 -13.03
CA GLU A 153 -4.36 -9.42 -13.00
C GLU A 153 -3.69 -9.33 -14.38
N GLN A 154 -4.37 -9.76 -15.43
CA GLN A 154 -3.85 -9.69 -16.80
C GLN A 154 -3.60 -8.25 -17.26
N THR A 155 -4.51 -7.33 -16.95
CA THR A 155 -4.36 -5.92 -17.28
C THR A 155 -3.11 -5.33 -16.62
N ILE A 156 -2.90 -5.61 -15.34
CA ILE A 156 -1.72 -5.11 -14.60
C ILE A 156 -0.43 -5.76 -15.11
N MET A 157 -0.43 -7.06 -15.41
CA MET A 157 0.75 -7.77 -15.91
C MET A 157 1.18 -7.31 -17.31
N THR A 158 0.23 -6.92 -18.15
CA THR A 158 0.49 -6.52 -19.54
C THR A 158 0.59 -5.00 -19.72
N ARG A 159 0.36 -4.22 -18.65
CA ARG A 159 0.39 -2.76 -18.71
C ARG A 159 1.82 -2.25 -18.85
N GLU A 160 2.07 -1.52 -19.93
CA GLU A 160 3.30 -0.75 -20.10
C GLU A 160 3.14 0.64 -19.46
N ILE A 161 3.98 0.93 -18.47
CA ILE A 161 4.05 2.24 -17.83
C ILE A 161 5.36 2.90 -18.26
N LEU A 162 5.33 3.50 -19.46
CA LEU A 162 6.47 4.24 -19.98
C LEU A 162 6.49 5.65 -19.37
N PRO A 163 7.66 6.14 -18.89
CA PRO A 163 7.79 7.53 -18.48
C PRO A 163 7.46 8.46 -19.64
N TYR A 164 6.83 9.60 -19.35
CA TYR A 164 6.44 10.61 -20.37
C TYR A 164 7.60 11.00 -21.31
N VAL A 165 8.84 10.97 -20.81
CA VAL A 165 10.06 11.27 -21.57
C VAL A 165 10.25 10.35 -22.79
N TYR A 166 9.79 9.09 -22.70
CA TYR A 166 9.87 8.10 -23.79
C TYR A 166 8.66 8.16 -24.72
N THR A 167 7.52 8.68 -24.27
CA THR A 167 6.29 8.77 -25.07
C THR A 167 6.14 10.11 -25.80
N ARG A 168 6.87 11.16 -25.40
CA ARG A 168 6.75 12.52 -25.97
C ARG A 168 7.00 12.58 -27.49
N ASN A 169 7.79 11.65 -28.04
CA ASN A 169 8.13 11.60 -29.45
C ASN A 169 7.34 10.52 -30.23
N ILE A 170 6.42 9.80 -29.57
CA ILE A 170 5.59 8.79 -30.23
C ILE A 170 4.41 9.53 -30.90
N PRO A 171 4.19 9.36 -32.22
CA PRO A 171 3.07 9.98 -32.92
C PRO A 171 1.74 9.60 -32.28
N SER A 172 0.83 10.55 -32.16
CA SER A 172 -0.52 10.31 -31.65
C SER A 172 -1.24 9.27 -32.53
N GLY A 173 -1.48 8.07 -31.99
CA GLY A 173 -2.16 6.97 -32.67
C GLY A 173 -1.39 5.64 -32.80
N SER A 174 -0.21 5.50 -32.17
CA SER A 174 0.62 4.30 -32.28
C SER A 174 0.55 3.32 -31.08
N ILE A 175 -0.49 3.43 -30.23
CA ILE A 175 -0.77 2.49 -29.13
C ILE A 175 -2.24 2.12 -29.17
#